data_AF-A0A959T8I4-F1
#
_entry.id   AF-A0A959T8I4-F1
#
_cell.length_a   1.000
_cell.length_b   1.000
_cell.length_c   1.000
_cell.angle_alpha   90.00
_cell.angle_beta   90.00
_cell.angle_gamma   90.00
#
_symmetry.space_group_name_H-M   'P 1'
#
loop_
_entity.id
_entity.type
_entity.pdbx_description
1 polymer ?
#
loop_
_entity_poly.entity_id
_entity_poly.type
_entity_poly.pdbx_seq_one_letter_code
_entity_poly.pdbx_strand_id
1 'polypeptide(L)'
;MSNFRFLAEEWPDIAREARDAERFVQVSPTASAVFARKALERAVRWMFENDGAFEYPYDRQLSALMNADSFRREVPPALHRELHLIRKVGNSAAHDKRIVVTQSVASIQYLFRFLKWFGRLYSVGDLEVPPFDEAHIQPKAKPKDVPTLAQLQDLQQRYDAERTRAEEERKERLKAEEERQKLQAELDQVKARKEKHAQLPLPEAPYTEQETRRQFIDEMLREAGWDPEGANVAEYPVQGMPKTSNPNGVGYVDYVLWGNDGKPLAVVKAKRTMVNEEQGKVQAGLYADCFERMTGQRPVI
;
A
#
# COMPACT_ATOMS: atom_id res chain seq x y z
N MET A 1 13.80 -43.92 -0.64
CA MET A 1 12.39 -43.48 -0.53
C MET A 1 12.04 -43.36 0.94
N SER A 2 11.08 -42.50 1.29
CA SER A 2 10.67 -42.15 2.65
C SER A 2 9.15 -42.16 2.76
N ASN A 3 8.60 -42.48 3.94
CA ASN A 3 7.16 -42.42 4.18
C ASN A 3 6.60 -41.01 3.99
N PHE A 4 7.41 -39.97 4.23
CA PHE A 4 6.99 -38.57 4.18
C PHE A 4 7.26 -37.90 2.84
N ARG A 5 7.49 -38.67 1.77
CA ARG A 5 7.78 -38.12 0.44
C ARG A 5 6.63 -37.27 -0.12
N PHE A 6 5.39 -37.61 0.24
CA PHE A 6 4.17 -37.00 -0.28
C PHE A 6 4.00 -35.53 0.12
N LEU A 7 4.72 -35.06 1.15
CA LEU A 7 4.69 -33.67 1.59
C LEU A 7 5.71 -32.78 0.87
N ALA A 8 6.61 -33.34 0.07
CA ALA A 8 7.83 -32.64 -0.33
C ALA A 8 7.60 -31.46 -1.28
N GLU A 9 6.53 -31.52 -2.08
CA GLU A 9 6.21 -30.49 -3.07
C GLU A 9 5.49 -29.31 -2.41
N GLU A 10 4.48 -29.58 -1.59
CA GLU A 10 3.63 -28.53 -0.98
C GLU A 10 4.15 -28.06 0.39
N TRP A 11 4.77 -28.93 1.19
CA TRP A 11 5.28 -28.63 2.53
C TRP A 11 6.71 -29.13 2.75
N PRO A 12 7.71 -28.62 2.01
CA PRO A 12 9.08 -29.12 2.01
C PRO A 12 9.74 -29.10 3.39
N ASP A 13 9.45 -28.09 4.22
CA ASP A 13 10.03 -28.00 5.57
C ASP A 13 9.47 -29.07 6.52
N ILE A 14 8.15 -29.33 6.46
CA ILE A 14 7.50 -30.40 7.23
C ILE A 14 8.05 -31.76 6.76
N ALA A 15 8.16 -31.94 5.43
CA ALA A 15 8.73 -33.15 4.84
C ALA A 15 10.17 -33.40 5.28
N ARG A 16 11.01 -32.36 5.33
CA ARG A 16 12.41 -32.45 5.78
C ARG A 16 12.49 -32.90 7.24
N GLU A 17 11.76 -32.23 8.14
CA GLU A 17 11.77 -32.56 9.57
C GLU A 17 11.20 -33.96 9.84
N ALA A 18 10.15 -34.37 9.12
CA ALA A 18 9.59 -35.71 9.25
C ALA A 18 10.54 -36.80 8.71
N ARG A 19 11.29 -36.52 7.64
CA ARG A 19 12.35 -37.41 7.12
C ARG A 19 13.51 -37.54 8.10
N ASP A 20 13.92 -36.46 8.73
CA ASP A 20 14.94 -36.51 9.78
C ASP A 20 14.45 -37.34 10.97
N ALA A 21 13.19 -37.14 11.39
CA ALA A 21 12.56 -37.97 12.41
C ALA A 21 12.59 -39.46 12.05
N GLU A 22 12.22 -39.82 10.81
CA GLU A 22 12.24 -41.18 10.26
C GLU A 22 13.65 -41.78 10.24
N ARG A 23 14.63 -41.00 9.80
CA ARG A 23 16.03 -41.42 9.67
C ARG A 23 16.65 -41.85 11.00
N PHE A 24 16.26 -41.20 12.09
CA PHE A 24 16.87 -41.43 13.41
C PHE A 24 16.10 -42.41 14.30
N VAL A 25 14.94 -42.94 13.89
CA VAL A 25 14.05 -43.76 14.74
C VAL A 25 14.79 -44.85 15.53
N GLN A 26 15.66 -45.61 14.85
CA GLN A 26 16.41 -46.74 15.41
C GLN A 26 17.80 -46.35 15.92
N VAL A 27 18.41 -45.28 15.39
CA VAL A 27 19.80 -44.89 15.67
C VAL A 27 19.90 -43.93 16.85
N SER A 28 18.93 -43.01 16.96
CA SER A 28 18.83 -42.04 18.05
C SER A 28 17.36 -41.72 18.32
N PRO A 29 16.73 -42.45 19.27
CA PRO A 29 15.35 -42.19 19.67
C PRO A 29 15.12 -40.76 20.14
N THR A 30 16.12 -40.15 20.79
CA THR A 30 16.11 -38.74 21.20
C THR A 30 16.01 -37.80 20.01
N ALA A 31 16.90 -37.93 19.01
CA ALA A 31 16.85 -37.08 17.83
C ALA A 31 15.54 -37.28 17.06
N SER A 32 15.11 -38.54 16.87
CA SER A 32 13.85 -38.87 16.22
C SER A 32 12.65 -38.19 16.89
N ALA A 33 12.57 -38.24 18.22
CA ALA A 33 11.51 -37.61 18.99
C ALA A 33 11.50 -36.08 18.89
N VAL A 34 12.67 -35.43 18.89
CA VAL A 34 12.79 -33.98 18.72
C VAL A 34 12.30 -33.56 17.33
N PHE A 35 12.77 -34.21 16.27
CA PHE A 35 12.33 -33.91 14.91
C PHE A 35 10.85 -34.23 14.69
N ALA A 36 10.33 -35.31 15.28
CA ALA A 36 8.91 -35.64 15.17
C ALA A 36 8.02 -34.56 15.80
N ARG A 37 8.41 -34.05 16.97
CA ARG A 37 7.72 -32.91 17.60
C ARG A 37 7.84 -31.64 16.74
N LYS A 38 9.01 -31.36 16.17
CA LYS A 38 9.23 -30.18 15.33
C LYS A 38 8.34 -30.21 14.07
N ALA A 39 8.29 -31.35 13.38
CA ALA A 39 7.41 -31.55 12.22
C ALA A 39 5.93 -31.40 12.58
N LEU A 40 5.50 -31.98 13.72
CA LEU A 40 4.15 -31.80 14.25
C LEU A 40 3.86 -30.32 14.52
N GLU A 41 4.78 -29.62 15.18
CA GLU A 41 4.62 -28.21 15.50
C GLU A 41 4.45 -27.37 14.24
N ARG A 42 5.27 -27.61 13.22
CA ARG A 42 5.21 -26.87 11.95
C ARG A 42 3.90 -27.13 11.20
N ALA A 43 3.44 -28.38 11.16
CA ALA A 43 2.16 -28.73 10.55
C ALA A 43 0.96 -28.09 11.28
N VAL A 44 0.92 -28.19 12.62
CA VAL A 44 -0.14 -27.56 13.41
C VAL A 44 -0.14 -26.04 13.21
N ARG A 45 1.04 -25.39 13.25
CA ARG A 45 1.11 -23.94 13.01
C ARG A 45 0.63 -23.56 11.62
N TRP A 46 1.02 -24.31 10.59
CA TRP A 46 0.54 -24.08 9.24
C TRP A 46 -0.98 -24.10 9.19
N MET A 47 -1.65 -25.01 9.90
CA MET A 47 -3.13 -25.03 9.98
C MET A 47 -3.67 -23.72 10.58
N PHE A 48 -3.14 -23.25 11.70
CA PHE A 48 -3.57 -21.98 12.29
C PHE A 48 -3.26 -20.74 11.42
N GLU A 49 -2.29 -20.82 10.52
CA GLU A 49 -1.91 -19.72 9.64
C GLU A 49 -2.73 -19.67 8.35
N ASN A 50 -3.18 -20.84 7.86
CA ASN A 50 -3.74 -20.98 6.51
C ASN A 50 -5.20 -21.46 6.50
N ASP A 51 -5.75 -21.86 7.65
CA ASP A 51 -7.13 -22.32 7.78
C ASP A 51 -7.90 -21.44 8.78
N GLY A 52 -8.91 -20.74 8.25
CA GLY A 52 -9.75 -19.81 9.02
C GLY A 52 -10.59 -20.47 10.12
N ALA A 53 -10.71 -21.80 10.14
CA ALA A 53 -11.38 -22.52 11.23
C ALA A 53 -10.54 -22.55 12.53
N PHE A 54 -9.24 -22.26 12.45
CA PHE A 54 -8.30 -22.33 13.57
C PHE A 54 -8.00 -20.95 14.16
N GLU A 55 -8.61 -20.67 15.31
CA GLU A 55 -8.38 -19.43 16.06
C GLU A 55 -7.19 -19.57 17.02
N TYR A 56 -6.23 -18.64 16.94
CA TYR A 56 -5.06 -18.63 17.82
C TYR A 56 -5.44 -18.32 19.29
N PRO A 57 -5.03 -19.17 20.25
CA PRO A 57 -5.02 -18.78 21.66
C PRO A 57 -3.94 -17.72 21.95
N TYR A 58 -4.02 -17.11 23.15
CA TYR A 58 -3.03 -16.14 23.61
C TYR A 58 -1.60 -16.71 23.63
N ASP A 59 -1.42 -17.87 24.25
CA ASP A 59 -0.16 -18.61 24.21
C ASP A 59 -0.06 -19.39 22.90
N ARG A 60 0.99 -19.14 22.12
CA ARG A 60 1.22 -19.78 20.81
C ARG A 60 2.16 -20.97 20.88
N GLN A 61 2.50 -21.48 22.06
CA GLN A 61 3.23 -22.74 22.19
C GLN A 61 2.37 -23.92 21.70
N LEU A 62 3.03 -24.97 21.17
CA LEU A 62 2.34 -26.16 20.65
C LEU A 62 1.34 -26.77 21.64
N SER A 63 1.65 -26.77 22.94
CA SER A 63 0.72 -27.26 23.96
C SER A 63 -0.58 -26.47 24.04
N ALA A 64 -0.51 -25.14 23.90
CA ALA A 64 -1.68 -24.28 23.92
C ALA A 64 -2.49 -24.45 22.62
N LEU A 65 -1.82 -24.46 21.46
CA LEU A 65 -2.48 -24.71 20.16
C LEU A 65 -3.28 -26.02 20.15
N MET A 66 -2.67 -27.12 20.59
CA MET A 66 -3.34 -28.43 20.62
C MET A 66 -4.49 -28.53 21.65
N ASN A 67 -4.56 -27.59 22.59
CA ASN A 67 -5.62 -27.53 23.59
C ASN A 67 -6.68 -26.47 23.29
N ALA A 68 -6.49 -25.65 22.24
CA ALA A 68 -7.46 -24.67 21.80
C ALA A 68 -8.77 -25.36 21.39
N ASP A 69 -9.89 -24.69 21.63
CA ASP A 69 -11.21 -25.22 21.30
C ASP A 69 -11.39 -25.42 19.79
N SER A 70 -10.84 -24.49 18.99
CA SER A 70 -10.77 -24.60 17.53
C SER A 70 -10.06 -25.89 17.10
N PHE A 71 -8.88 -26.16 17.64
CA PHE A 71 -8.13 -27.38 17.34
C PHE A 71 -8.90 -28.64 17.70
N ARG A 72 -9.55 -28.67 18.88
CA ARG A 72 -10.32 -29.84 19.34
C ARG A 72 -11.58 -30.11 18.52
N ARG A 73 -12.12 -29.07 17.89
CA ARG A 73 -13.30 -29.15 17.02
C ARG A 73 -12.93 -29.67 15.63
N GLU A 74 -11.86 -29.14 15.04
CA GLU A 74 -11.48 -29.44 13.66
C GLU A 74 -10.65 -30.72 13.52
N VAL A 75 -9.83 -31.06 14.52
CA VAL A 75 -8.98 -32.26 14.47
C VAL A 75 -9.75 -33.48 15.00
N PRO A 76 -9.70 -34.64 14.32
CA PRO A 76 -10.37 -35.84 14.77
C PRO A 76 -9.95 -36.24 16.20
N PRO A 77 -10.91 -36.53 17.11
CA PRO A 77 -10.61 -36.88 18.51
C PRO A 77 -9.65 -38.09 18.66
N ALA A 78 -9.67 -39.00 17.70
CA ALA A 78 -8.76 -40.16 17.65
C ALA A 78 -7.27 -39.76 17.56
N LEU A 79 -6.95 -38.62 16.94
CA LEU A 79 -5.59 -38.14 16.78
C LEU A 79 -5.07 -37.41 18.03
N HIS A 80 -5.95 -36.81 18.85
CA HIS A 80 -5.53 -35.95 19.96
C HIS A 80 -4.56 -36.63 20.94
N ARG A 81 -4.87 -37.88 21.34
CA ARG A 81 -4.02 -38.63 22.27
C ARG A 81 -2.65 -38.95 21.66
N GLU A 82 -2.64 -39.28 20.37
CA GLU A 82 -1.44 -39.62 19.61
C GLU A 82 -0.51 -38.41 19.47
N LEU A 83 -1.07 -37.26 19.10
CA LEU A 83 -0.33 -36.01 18.99
C LEU A 83 0.24 -35.56 20.34
N HIS A 84 -0.52 -35.71 21.42
CA HIS A 84 -0.01 -35.39 22.76
C HIS A 84 1.13 -36.31 23.19
N LEU A 85 1.16 -37.57 22.72
CA LEU A 85 2.30 -38.46 22.94
C LEU A 85 3.55 -37.90 22.24
N ILE A 86 3.46 -37.56 20.95
CA ILE A 86 4.57 -36.98 20.17
C ILE A 86 5.13 -35.75 20.90
N ARG A 87 4.25 -34.83 21.32
CA ARG A 87 4.65 -33.64 22.09
C ARG A 87 5.37 -33.99 23.39
N LYS A 88 4.82 -34.89 24.22
CA LYS A 88 5.41 -35.26 25.52
C LYS A 88 6.75 -35.98 25.38
N VAL A 89 6.87 -36.88 24.40
CA VAL A 89 8.11 -37.62 24.11
C VAL A 89 9.18 -36.66 23.57
N GLY A 90 8.83 -35.79 22.61
CA GLY A 90 9.75 -34.78 22.08
C GLY A 90 10.20 -33.75 23.12
N ASN A 91 9.32 -33.31 24.03
CA ASN A 91 9.71 -32.46 25.17
C ASN A 91 10.72 -33.18 26.07
N SER A 92 10.45 -34.45 26.39
CA SER A 92 11.34 -35.24 27.24
C SER A 92 12.72 -35.41 26.60
N ALA A 93 12.75 -35.66 25.29
CA ALA A 93 13.97 -35.78 24.50
C ALA A 93 14.83 -34.50 24.52
N ALA A 94 14.20 -33.33 24.38
CA ALA A 94 14.88 -32.04 24.40
C ALA A 94 15.50 -31.67 25.77
N HIS A 95 15.00 -32.26 26.86
CA HIS A 95 15.46 -32.04 28.23
C HIS A 95 16.30 -33.21 28.78
N ASP A 96 17.03 -33.91 27.90
CA ASP A 96 17.96 -35.00 28.24
C ASP A 96 17.33 -36.18 29.00
N LYS A 97 16.02 -36.40 28.83
CA LYS A 97 15.38 -37.61 29.36
C LYS A 97 15.55 -38.76 28.39
N ARG A 98 15.85 -39.94 28.93
CA ARG A 98 16.01 -41.17 28.14
C ARG A 98 14.73 -41.50 27.37
N ILE A 99 14.86 -41.61 26.05
CA ILE A 99 13.81 -42.09 25.15
C ILE A 99 14.14 -43.50 24.69
N VAL A 100 13.16 -44.41 24.73
CA VAL A 100 13.33 -45.77 24.22
C VAL A 100 12.85 -45.87 22.77
N VAL A 101 13.40 -46.82 22.01
CA VAL A 101 13.06 -47.03 20.58
C VAL A 101 11.57 -47.21 20.35
N THR A 102 10.86 -47.90 21.25
CA THR A 102 9.40 -48.07 21.11
C THR A 102 8.64 -46.74 21.16
N GLN A 103 9.13 -45.75 21.91
CA GLN A 103 8.55 -44.41 21.94
C GLN A 103 8.83 -43.63 20.64
N SER A 104 10.01 -43.77 20.05
CA SER A 104 10.31 -43.13 18.76
C SER A 104 9.53 -43.77 17.62
N VAL A 105 9.42 -45.10 17.60
CA VAL A 105 8.57 -45.85 16.64
C VAL A 105 7.11 -45.42 16.75
N ALA A 106 6.55 -45.37 17.97
CA ALA A 106 5.19 -44.89 18.16
C ALA A 106 5.03 -43.43 17.69
N SER A 107 5.98 -42.56 18.01
CA SER A 107 5.94 -41.14 17.61
C SER A 107 5.96 -40.96 16.09
N ILE A 108 6.78 -41.72 15.36
CA ILE A 108 6.84 -41.60 13.90
C ILE A 108 5.59 -42.17 13.21
N GLN A 109 5.02 -43.25 13.73
CA GLN A 109 3.78 -43.83 13.20
C GLN A 109 2.59 -42.89 13.42
N TYR A 110 2.47 -42.30 14.60
CA TYR A 110 1.47 -41.28 14.90
C TYR A 110 1.67 -40.01 14.08
N LEU A 111 2.92 -39.56 13.91
CA LEU A 111 3.23 -38.43 13.05
C LEU A 111 2.81 -38.70 11.61
N PHE A 112 3.12 -39.89 11.08
CA PHE A 112 2.71 -40.28 9.73
C PHE A 112 1.20 -40.29 9.58
N ARG A 113 0.47 -40.88 10.53
CA ARG A 113 -1.00 -40.90 10.49
C ARG A 113 -1.58 -39.49 10.48
N PHE A 114 -1.07 -38.60 11.33
CA PHE A 114 -1.48 -37.20 11.37
C PHE A 114 -1.13 -36.47 10.07
N LEU A 115 0.10 -36.59 9.58
CA LEU A 115 0.55 -35.90 8.37
C LEU A 115 -0.14 -36.44 7.10
N LYS A 116 -0.54 -37.71 7.09
CA LYS A 116 -1.40 -38.28 6.05
C LYS A 116 -2.81 -37.66 6.09
N TRP A 117 -3.39 -37.50 7.27
CA TRP A 117 -4.68 -36.81 7.42
C TRP A 117 -4.58 -35.34 7.00
N PHE A 118 -3.57 -34.63 7.48
CA PHE A 118 -3.24 -33.25 7.13
C PHE A 118 -3.07 -33.09 5.61
N GLY A 119 -2.21 -33.91 4.99
CA GLY A 119 -1.95 -33.83 3.55
C GLY A 119 -3.23 -34.06 2.74
N ARG A 120 -4.06 -35.04 3.11
CA ARG A 120 -5.33 -35.30 2.42
C ARG A 120 -6.36 -34.18 2.56
N LEU A 121 -6.26 -33.37 3.61
CA LEU A 121 -7.18 -32.27 3.87
C LEU A 121 -6.77 -30.99 3.13
N TYR A 122 -5.47 -30.73 3.02
CA TYR A 122 -4.94 -29.45 2.54
C TYR A 122 -4.21 -29.50 1.20
N SER A 123 -4.01 -30.68 0.60
CA SER A 123 -3.34 -30.77 -0.70
C SER A 123 -4.19 -30.13 -1.78
N VAL A 124 -3.54 -29.44 -2.73
CA VAL A 124 -4.24 -28.82 -3.87
C VAL A 124 -4.89 -29.90 -4.77
N GLY A 125 -4.29 -31.09 -4.86
CA GLY A 125 -4.80 -32.21 -5.63
C GLY A 125 -5.21 -33.41 -4.79
N ASP A 126 -5.73 -34.45 -5.45
CA ASP A 126 -6.04 -35.73 -4.81
C ASP A 126 -4.76 -36.43 -4.34
N LEU A 127 -4.58 -36.51 -3.02
CA LEU A 127 -3.40 -37.08 -2.42
C LEU A 127 -3.62 -38.54 -2.00
N GLU A 128 -3.10 -39.47 -2.80
CA GLU A 128 -3.00 -40.88 -2.42
C GLU A 128 -1.69 -41.15 -1.66
N VAL A 129 -1.82 -41.43 -0.36
CA VAL A 129 -0.68 -41.78 0.50
C VAL A 129 -0.71 -43.28 0.78
N PRO A 130 0.35 -44.04 0.40
CA PRO A 130 0.49 -45.46 0.75
C PRO A 130 0.39 -45.73 2.26
N PRO A 131 0.23 -46.99 2.69
CA PRO A 131 0.42 -47.39 4.08
C PRO A 131 1.84 -47.08 4.57
N PHE A 132 2.01 -46.97 5.89
CA PHE A 132 3.33 -46.79 6.50
C PHE A 132 4.21 -48.01 6.24
N ASP A 133 5.41 -47.80 5.70
CA ASP A 133 6.39 -48.85 5.44
C ASP A 133 7.48 -48.86 6.53
N GLU A 134 7.53 -49.94 7.29
CA GLU A 134 8.54 -50.15 8.34
C GLU A 134 9.96 -50.34 7.77
N ALA A 135 10.12 -50.72 6.50
CA ALA A 135 11.43 -50.79 5.86
C ALA A 135 12.10 -49.41 5.77
N HIS A 136 11.33 -48.33 5.87
CA HIS A 136 11.86 -46.97 5.84
C HIS A 136 12.48 -46.53 7.17
N ILE A 137 12.05 -47.08 8.32
CA ILE A 137 12.60 -46.75 9.65
C ILE A 137 13.81 -47.60 10.08
N GLN A 138 14.29 -48.50 9.23
CA GLN A 138 15.48 -49.31 9.49
C GLN A 138 16.73 -48.43 9.74
N PRO A 139 17.68 -48.85 10.58
CA PRO A 139 18.84 -48.04 10.94
C PRO A 139 19.75 -47.79 9.73
N LYS A 140 19.65 -46.57 9.17
CA LYS A 140 20.43 -46.14 7.99
C LYS A 140 21.44 -45.03 8.29
N ALA A 141 21.28 -44.32 9.40
CA ALA A 141 22.18 -43.22 9.78
C ALA A 141 23.48 -43.74 10.40
N LYS A 142 24.61 -43.14 10.03
CA LYS A 142 25.88 -43.41 10.70
C LYS A 142 25.92 -42.64 12.02
N PRO A 143 26.66 -43.09 13.06
CA PRO A 143 26.75 -42.38 14.34
C PRO A 143 27.17 -40.91 14.19
N LYS A 144 28.06 -40.60 13.24
CA LYS A 144 28.50 -39.23 12.93
C LYS A 144 27.40 -38.31 12.38
N ASP A 145 26.31 -38.89 11.87
CA ASP A 145 25.19 -38.14 11.30
C ASP A 145 24.13 -37.80 12.37
N VAL A 146 24.25 -38.36 13.58
CA VAL A 146 23.31 -38.13 14.69
C VAL A 146 23.64 -36.79 15.33
N PRO A 147 22.69 -35.82 15.34
CA PRO A 147 22.91 -34.55 16.02
C PRO A 147 23.07 -34.75 17.53
N THR A 148 23.98 -34.00 18.13
CA THR A 148 24.12 -33.96 19.59
C THR A 148 22.93 -33.24 20.22
N LEU A 149 22.69 -33.46 21.52
CA LEU A 149 21.63 -32.75 22.23
C LEU A 149 21.79 -31.23 22.15
N ALA A 150 23.03 -30.72 22.26
CA ALA A 150 23.32 -29.30 22.13
C ALA A 150 22.97 -28.76 20.74
N GLN A 151 23.26 -29.52 19.67
CA GLN A 151 22.87 -29.16 18.30
C GLN A 151 21.35 -29.16 18.12
N LEU A 152 20.63 -30.12 18.71
CA LEU A 152 19.17 -30.17 18.69
C LEU A 152 18.54 -28.98 19.42
N GLN A 153 19.10 -28.60 20.58
CA GLN A 153 18.65 -27.45 21.36
C GLN A 153 18.92 -26.13 20.64
N ASP A 154 20.11 -25.94 20.06
CA ASP A 154 20.45 -24.78 19.24
C ASP A 154 19.53 -24.65 18.01
N LEU A 155 19.26 -25.76 17.32
CA LEU A 155 18.31 -25.80 16.19
C LEU A 155 16.89 -25.41 16.62
N GLN A 156 16.45 -25.83 17.81
CA GLN A 156 15.15 -25.46 18.37
C GLN A 156 15.11 -23.96 18.72
N GLN A 157 16.14 -23.44 19.39
CA GLN A 157 16.24 -22.03 19.76
C GLN A 157 16.24 -21.10 18.53
N ARG A 158 16.99 -21.46 17.48
CA ARG A 158 17.00 -20.69 16.21
C ARG A 158 15.61 -20.65 15.57
N TYR A 159 14.92 -21.78 15.55
CA TYR A 159 13.56 -21.86 15.02
C TYR A 159 12.57 -21.03 15.84
N ASP A 160 12.65 -21.09 17.17
CA ASP A 160 11.81 -20.27 18.06
C ASP A 160 12.10 -18.76 17.90
N ALA A 161 13.36 -18.38 17.68
CA ALA A 161 13.77 -17.00 17.44
C ALA A 161 13.27 -16.48 16.08
N GLU A 162 13.44 -17.26 15.01
CA GLU A 162 12.91 -16.93 13.67
C GLU A 162 11.39 -16.75 13.71
N ARG A 163 10.69 -17.66 14.40
CA ARG A 163 9.24 -17.54 14.60
C ARG A 163 8.86 -16.25 15.32
N THR A 164 9.54 -15.94 16.41
CA THR A 164 9.22 -14.75 17.23
C THR A 164 9.39 -13.48 16.39
N ARG A 165 10.46 -13.40 15.60
CA ARG A 165 10.68 -12.29 14.65
C ARG A 165 9.57 -12.20 13.60
N ALA A 166 9.20 -13.31 12.97
CA ALA A 166 8.12 -13.34 11.97
C ALA A 166 6.76 -12.91 12.58
N GLU A 167 6.48 -13.27 13.83
CA GLU A 167 5.26 -12.83 14.52
C GLU A 167 5.26 -11.33 14.84
N GLU A 168 6.41 -10.77 15.23
CA GLU A 168 6.57 -9.33 15.44
C GLU A 168 6.39 -8.55 14.13
N GLU A 169 7.07 -8.95 13.06
CA GLU A 169 6.93 -8.36 11.73
C GLU A 169 5.47 -8.42 11.23
N ARG A 170 4.78 -9.54 11.45
CA ARG A 170 3.36 -9.67 11.08
C ARG A 170 2.49 -8.69 11.86
N LYS A 171 2.72 -8.52 13.17
CA LYS A 171 1.97 -7.56 13.99
C LYS A 171 2.20 -6.12 13.52
N GLU A 172 3.43 -5.78 13.16
CA GLU A 172 3.76 -4.46 12.61
C GLU A 172 3.08 -4.21 11.27
N ARG A 173 3.09 -5.20 10.36
CA ARG A 173 2.38 -5.11 9.07
C ARG A 173 0.87 -4.90 9.24
N LEU A 174 0.23 -5.62 10.15
CA LEU A 174 -1.21 -5.47 10.43
C LEU A 174 -1.52 -4.06 10.95
N LYS A 175 -0.72 -3.53 11.89
CA LYS A 175 -0.89 -2.15 12.38
C LYS A 175 -0.73 -1.12 11.28
N ALA A 176 0.31 -1.27 10.44
CA ALA A 176 0.55 -0.38 9.32
C ALA A 176 -0.59 -0.43 8.29
N GLU A 177 -1.18 -1.62 8.06
CA GLU A 177 -2.34 -1.77 7.18
C GLU A 177 -3.60 -1.10 7.75
N GLU A 178 -3.87 -1.25 9.04
CA GLU A 178 -4.96 -0.54 9.73
C GLU A 178 -4.79 0.98 9.65
N GLU A 179 -3.59 1.50 9.88
CA GLU A 179 -3.28 2.93 9.74
C GLU A 179 -3.48 3.41 8.30
N ARG A 180 -3.02 2.63 7.31
CA ARG A 180 -3.22 2.95 5.89
C ARG A 180 -4.71 2.99 5.52
N GLN A 181 -5.51 2.05 6.03
CA GLN A 181 -6.95 2.04 5.80
C GLN A 181 -7.63 3.27 6.40
N LYS A 182 -7.23 3.69 7.62
CA LYS A 182 -7.73 4.93 8.23
C LYS A 182 -7.39 6.16 7.40
N LEU A 183 -6.13 6.30 6.97
CA LEU A 183 -5.69 7.42 6.14
C LEU A 183 -6.43 7.45 4.81
N GLN A 184 -6.64 6.29 4.17
CA GLN A 184 -7.40 6.18 2.94
C GLN A 184 -8.86 6.66 3.14
N ALA A 185 -9.51 6.22 4.22
CA ALA A 185 -10.86 6.67 4.56
C ALA A 185 -10.93 8.19 4.79
N GLU A 186 -9.93 8.79 5.45
CA GLU A 186 -9.85 10.25 5.63
C GLU A 186 -9.69 10.98 4.29
N LEU A 187 -8.82 10.49 3.40
CA LEU A 187 -8.64 11.06 2.06
C LEU A 187 -9.92 10.99 1.23
N ASP A 188 -10.65 9.88 1.29
CA ASP A 188 -11.91 9.72 0.58
C ASP A 188 -13.00 10.64 1.16
N GLN A 189 -13.02 10.85 2.47
CA GLN A 189 -13.89 11.88 3.08
C GLN A 189 -13.52 13.30 2.63
N VAL A 190 -12.23 13.62 2.45
CA VAL A 190 -11.81 14.93 1.91
C VAL A 190 -12.25 15.08 0.46
N LYS A 191 -12.07 14.06 -0.38
CA LYS A 191 -12.53 14.06 -1.77
C LYS A 191 -14.03 14.26 -1.87
N ALA A 192 -14.82 13.50 -1.12
CA ALA A 192 -16.28 13.64 -1.10
C ALA A 192 -16.73 15.05 -0.65
N ARG A 193 -16.05 15.63 0.37
CA ARG A 193 -16.30 17.01 0.80
C ARG A 193 -16.02 18.01 -0.34
N LYS A 194 -14.91 17.86 -1.05
CA LYS A 194 -14.57 18.72 -2.20
C LYS A 194 -15.59 18.58 -3.33
N GLU A 195 -15.96 17.37 -3.71
CA GLU A 195 -16.95 17.12 -4.76
C GLU A 195 -18.32 17.73 -4.42
N LYS A 196 -18.79 17.54 -3.17
CA LYS A 196 -20.02 18.16 -2.69
C LYS A 196 -19.97 19.69 -2.79
N HIS A 197 -18.81 20.28 -2.56
CA HIS A 197 -18.61 21.73 -2.53
C HIS A 197 -18.15 22.30 -3.89
N ALA A 198 -17.91 21.47 -4.91
CA ALA A 198 -17.36 21.90 -6.19
C ALA A 198 -18.29 22.83 -6.98
N GLN A 199 -19.60 22.74 -6.74
CA GLN A 199 -20.62 23.58 -7.38
C GLN A 199 -20.99 24.82 -6.55
N LEU A 200 -20.38 25.03 -5.38
CA LEU A 200 -20.63 26.24 -4.62
C LEU A 200 -20.12 27.44 -5.43
N PRO A 201 -20.92 28.53 -5.53
CA PRO A 201 -20.44 29.75 -6.17
C PRO A 201 -19.21 30.24 -5.41
N LEU A 202 -18.31 30.90 -6.14
CA LEU A 202 -17.22 31.60 -5.49
C LEU A 202 -17.79 32.61 -4.49
N PRO A 203 -17.09 32.87 -3.37
CA PRO A 203 -17.40 34.00 -2.51
C PRO A 203 -17.49 35.29 -3.33
N GLU A 204 -18.29 36.23 -2.84
CA GLU A 204 -18.47 37.53 -3.48
C GLU A 204 -17.11 38.20 -3.72
N ALA A 205 -16.87 38.60 -4.97
CA ALA A 205 -15.64 39.29 -5.32
C ALA A 205 -15.64 40.66 -4.63
N PRO A 206 -14.51 41.09 -4.03
CA PRO A 206 -14.43 42.38 -3.35
C PRO A 206 -14.53 43.57 -4.32
N TYR A 207 -14.37 43.33 -5.62
CA TYR A 207 -14.40 44.34 -6.68
C TYR A 207 -15.31 43.88 -7.81
N THR A 208 -15.90 44.85 -8.51
CA THR A 208 -16.64 44.61 -9.74
C THR A 208 -15.70 44.22 -10.88
N GLU A 209 -16.24 43.56 -11.90
CA GLU A 209 -15.51 43.17 -13.11
C GLU A 209 -14.80 44.36 -13.79
N GLN A 210 -15.39 45.55 -13.75
CA GLN A 210 -14.79 46.77 -14.30
C GLN A 210 -13.57 47.22 -13.48
N GLU A 211 -13.68 47.21 -12.15
CA GLU A 211 -12.59 47.58 -11.24
C GLU A 211 -11.44 46.57 -11.34
N THR A 212 -11.75 45.27 -11.34
CA THR A 212 -10.74 44.22 -11.51
C THR A 212 -10.02 44.36 -12.85
N ARG A 213 -10.73 44.63 -13.95
CA ARG A 213 -10.08 44.85 -15.25
C ARG A 213 -9.15 46.05 -15.22
N ARG A 214 -9.60 47.17 -14.65
CA ARG A 214 -8.76 48.37 -14.52
C ARG A 214 -7.49 48.06 -13.74
N GLN A 215 -7.58 47.35 -12.62
CA GLN A 215 -6.41 46.93 -11.83
C GLN A 215 -5.44 46.06 -12.65
N PHE A 216 -5.93 45.08 -13.41
CA PHE A 216 -5.09 44.26 -14.28
C PHE A 216 -4.40 45.09 -15.36
N ILE A 217 -5.12 45.99 -16.03
CA ILE A 217 -4.54 46.84 -17.09
C ILE A 217 -3.52 47.81 -16.50
N ASP A 218 -3.83 48.46 -15.38
CA ASP A 218 -2.92 49.37 -14.69
C ASP A 218 -1.61 48.65 -14.31
N GLU A 219 -1.69 47.41 -13.80
CA GLU A 219 -0.50 46.63 -13.46
C GLU A 219 0.29 46.20 -14.69
N MET A 220 -0.38 45.73 -15.75
CA MET A 220 0.28 45.40 -17.02
C MET A 220 0.98 46.61 -17.65
N LEU A 221 0.40 47.81 -17.53
CA LEU A 221 1.03 49.04 -17.98
C LEU A 221 2.29 49.34 -17.17
N ARG A 222 2.23 49.26 -15.83
CA ARG A 222 3.40 49.45 -14.95
C ARG A 222 4.51 48.44 -15.23
N GLU A 223 4.17 47.16 -15.42
CA GLU A 223 5.12 46.11 -15.79
C GLU A 223 5.83 46.42 -17.12
N ALA A 224 5.10 47.01 -18.07
CA ALA A 224 5.65 47.47 -19.35
C ALA A 224 6.40 48.81 -19.26
N GLY A 225 6.54 49.39 -18.05
CA GLY A 225 7.24 50.65 -17.80
C GLY A 225 6.40 51.91 -18.02
N TRP A 226 5.08 51.78 -18.16
CA TRP A 226 4.14 52.89 -18.33
C TRP A 226 3.46 53.24 -17.00
N ASP A 227 3.32 54.53 -16.71
CA ASP A 227 2.58 55.00 -15.54
C ASP A 227 1.10 55.25 -15.91
N PRO A 228 0.14 54.42 -15.46
CA PRO A 228 -1.28 54.63 -15.74
C PRO A 228 -1.86 55.91 -15.10
N GLU A 229 -1.22 56.44 -14.05
CA GLU A 229 -1.57 57.71 -13.42
C GLU A 229 -0.78 58.90 -14.02
N GLY A 230 0.01 58.63 -15.06
CA GLY A 230 0.78 59.62 -15.78
C GLY A 230 -0.10 60.72 -16.38
N ALA A 231 0.46 61.92 -16.50
CA ALA A 231 -0.26 63.05 -17.08
C ALA A 231 -0.74 62.72 -18.49
N ASN A 232 -2.04 62.93 -18.74
CA ASN A 232 -2.70 62.67 -20.02
C ASN A 232 -2.68 61.20 -20.49
N VAL A 233 -2.40 60.24 -19.60
CA VAL A 233 -2.39 58.81 -19.93
C VAL A 233 -3.80 58.23 -19.89
N ALA A 234 -4.51 58.35 -18.75
CA ALA A 234 -5.85 57.79 -18.59
C ALA A 234 -6.96 58.75 -19.06
N GLU A 235 -8.06 58.18 -19.58
CA GLU A 235 -9.29 58.89 -20.01
C GLU A 235 -9.03 60.12 -20.89
N TYR A 236 -8.11 60.01 -21.86
CA TYR A 236 -7.70 61.14 -22.68
C TYR A 236 -8.77 61.50 -23.74
N PRO A 237 -9.18 62.77 -23.85
CA PRO A 237 -10.18 63.20 -24.83
C PRO A 237 -9.59 63.32 -26.24
N VAL A 238 -10.28 62.76 -27.23
CA VAL A 238 -9.97 62.91 -28.65
C VAL A 238 -11.12 63.58 -29.40
N GLN A 239 -10.79 64.46 -30.34
CA GLN A 239 -11.76 65.19 -31.16
C GLN A 239 -11.83 64.60 -32.58
N GLY A 240 -13.01 64.68 -33.20
CA GLY A 240 -13.23 64.22 -34.58
C GLY A 240 -13.82 62.82 -34.69
N MET A 241 -14.40 62.30 -33.60
CA MET A 241 -15.13 61.04 -33.60
C MET A 241 -16.41 61.11 -34.46
N PRO A 242 -16.84 60.02 -35.12
CA PRO A 242 -18.07 60.00 -35.92
C PRO A 242 -19.30 60.40 -35.10
N LYS A 243 -20.07 61.39 -35.58
CA LYS A 243 -21.29 61.90 -34.90
C LYS A 243 -22.39 60.84 -34.72
N THR A 244 -22.35 59.78 -35.54
CA THR A 244 -23.24 58.61 -35.42
C THR A 244 -23.00 57.82 -34.14
N SER A 245 -21.78 57.83 -33.62
CA SER A 245 -21.37 57.07 -32.43
C SER A 245 -21.08 57.97 -31.23
N ASN A 246 -20.71 59.24 -31.45
CA ASN A 246 -20.47 60.25 -30.42
C ASN A 246 -21.09 61.59 -30.86
N PRO A 247 -22.30 61.95 -30.38
CA PRO A 247 -23.04 63.13 -30.85
C PRO A 247 -22.27 64.46 -30.77
N ASN A 248 -21.41 64.60 -29.76
CA ASN A 248 -20.59 65.78 -29.54
C ASN A 248 -19.25 65.77 -30.31
N GLY A 249 -18.97 64.69 -31.06
CA GLY A 249 -17.72 64.52 -31.82
C GLY A 249 -16.47 64.30 -30.97
N VAL A 250 -16.63 64.12 -29.65
CA VAL A 250 -15.56 63.86 -28.68
C VAL A 250 -15.64 62.40 -28.21
N GLY A 251 -14.50 61.71 -28.18
CA GLY A 251 -14.35 60.39 -27.58
C GLY A 251 -13.32 60.41 -26.46
N TYR A 252 -13.31 59.37 -25.63
CA TYR A 252 -12.34 59.21 -24.54
C TYR A 252 -11.62 57.88 -24.68
N VAL A 253 -10.28 57.96 -24.73
CA VAL A 253 -9.39 56.80 -24.84
C VAL A 253 -9.01 56.36 -23.44
N ASP A 254 -9.08 55.05 -23.17
CA ASP A 254 -8.92 54.57 -21.79
C ASP A 254 -7.47 54.77 -21.32
N TYR A 255 -6.48 54.42 -22.16
CA TYR A 255 -5.09 54.78 -21.93
C TYR A 255 -4.39 55.20 -23.23
N VAL A 256 -3.52 56.20 -23.14
CA VAL A 256 -2.64 56.65 -24.21
C VAL A 256 -1.19 56.53 -23.74
N LEU A 257 -0.39 55.80 -24.49
CA LEU A 257 1.03 55.60 -24.20
C LEU A 257 1.83 56.60 -25.02
N TRP A 258 2.45 57.57 -24.35
CA TRP A 258 3.12 58.71 -24.98
C TRP A 258 4.62 58.46 -25.18
N GLY A 259 5.14 58.76 -26.36
CA GLY A 259 6.57 58.82 -26.60
C GLY A 259 7.20 59.98 -25.84
N ASN A 260 8.51 59.89 -25.61
CA ASN A 260 9.29 60.98 -25.01
C ASN A 260 9.26 62.29 -25.84
N ASP A 261 8.84 62.21 -27.10
CA ASP A 261 8.64 63.34 -28.01
C ASP A 261 7.25 64.01 -27.86
N GLY A 262 6.42 63.53 -26.95
CA GLY A 262 5.06 64.02 -26.72
C GLY A 262 4.04 63.54 -27.76
N LYS A 263 4.38 62.55 -28.60
CA LYS A 263 3.47 61.96 -29.60
C LYS A 263 2.89 60.64 -29.12
N PRO A 264 1.67 60.26 -29.56
CA PRO A 264 1.04 59.02 -29.10
C PRO A 264 1.71 57.80 -29.77
N LEU A 265 2.24 56.86 -28.97
CA LEU A 265 2.82 55.61 -29.46
C LEU A 265 1.78 54.49 -29.56
N ALA A 266 0.92 54.37 -28.56
CA ALA A 266 -0.13 53.36 -28.54
C ALA A 266 -1.38 53.86 -27.79
N VAL A 267 -2.51 53.25 -28.10
CA VAL A 267 -3.77 53.47 -27.38
C VAL A 267 -4.33 52.13 -26.90
N VAL A 268 -4.83 52.10 -25.68
CA VAL A 268 -5.42 50.89 -25.09
C VAL A 268 -6.90 51.13 -24.86
N LYS A 269 -7.74 50.20 -25.36
CA LYS A 269 -9.18 50.21 -25.15
C LYS A 269 -9.60 49.02 -24.29
N ALA A 270 -10.02 49.28 -23.05
CA ALA A 270 -10.45 48.28 -22.10
C ALA A 270 -11.88 47.81 -22.40
N LYS A 271 -12.08 46.52 -22.70
CA LYS A 271 -13.40 45.89 -22.95
C LYS A 271 -13.56 44.61 -22.14
N ARG A 272 -14.83 44.26 -21.86
CA ARG A 272 -15.21 42.98 -21.22
C ARG A 272 -14.71 41.85 -22.09
N THR A 273 -13.98 40.90 -21.52
CA THR A 273 -13.50 39.69 -22.21
C THR A 273 -14.64 38.87 -22.81
N MET A 274 -15.86 38.98 -22.27
CA MET A 274 -17.08 38.34 -22.79
C MET A 274 -17.82 39.17 -23.86
N VAL A 275 -17.38 40.38 -24.20
CA VAL A 275 -18.03 41.26 -25.19
C VAL A 275 -17.11 41.46 -26.39
N ASN A 276 -17.69 41.28 -27.59
CA ASN A 276 -17.04 41.19 -28.89
C ASN A 276 -15.79 42.09 -29.06
N GLU A 277 -14.60 41.47 -29.12
CA GLU A 277 -13.30 42.11 -29.37
C GLU A 277 -13.30 42.99 -30.63
N GLU A 278 -14.09 42.63 -31.65
CA GLU A 278 -14.19 43.37 -32.90
C GLU A 278 -14.69 44.80 -32.68
N GLN A 279 -15.64 45.00 -31.76
CA GLN A 279 -16.13 46.34 -31.42
C GLN A 279 -15.06 47.17 -30.71
N GLY A 280 -14.24 46.53 -29.87
CA GLY A 280 -13.09 47.15 -29.23
C GLY A 280 -12.05 47.60 -30.26
N LYS A 281 -11.71 46.74 -31.22
CA LYS A 281 -10.77 47.04 -32.31
C LYS A 281 -11.25 48.18 -33.20
N VAL A 282 -12.53 48.19 -33.58
CA VAL A 282 -13.12 49.30 -34.36
C VAL A 282 -13.03 50.61 -33.58
N GLN A 283 -13.35 50.59 -32.28
CA GLN A 283 -13.29 51.79 -31.45
C GLN A 283 -11.84 52.29 -31.25
N ALA A 284 -10.87 51.40 -31.02
CA ALA A 284 -9.46 51.75 -30.94
C ALA A 284 -8.93 52.32 -32.26
N GLY A 285 -9.36 51.74 -33.40
CA GLY A 285 -9.05 52.26 -34.73
C GLY A 285 -9.54 53.69 -34.93
N LEU A 286 -10.79 53.98 -34.55
CA LEU A 286 -11.32 55.35 -34.61
C LEU A 286 -10.52 56.33 -33.74
N TYR A 287 -10.02 55.90 -32.58
CA TYR A 287 -9.15 56.72 -31.75
C TYR A 287 -7.79 56.97 -32.39
N ALA A 288 -7.17 55.94 -32.96
CA ALA A 288 -5.92 56.09 -33.68
C ALA A 288 -6.04 57.05 -34.88
N ASP A 289 -7.15 56.98 -35.62
CA ASP A 289 -7.41 57.89 -36.74
C ASP A 289 -7.63 59.35 -36.27
N CYS A 290 -8.22 59.55 -35.08
CA CYS A 290 -8.33 60.89 -34.48
C CYS A 290 -6.95 61.43 -34.09
N PHE A 291 -6.10 60.61 -33.47
CA PHE A 291 -4.73 61.00 -33.11
C PHE A 291 -3.87 61.33 -34.32
N GLU A 292 -4.00 60.57 -35.42
CA GLU A 292 -3.29 60.85 -36.66
C GLU A 292 -3.63 62.24 -37.21
N ARG A 293 -4.92 62.63 -37.19
CA ARG A 293 -5.35 63.97 -37.61
C ARG A 293 -4.89 65.08 -36.66
N MET A 294 -4.89 64.82 -35.35
CA MET A 294 -4.56 65.82 -34.32
C MET A 294 -3.05 66.06 -34.19
N THR A 295 -2.24 65.00 -34.35
CA THR A 295 -0.81 65.02 -34.01
C THR A 295 0.11 64.68 -35.18
N GLY A 296 -0.45 64.22 -36.31
CA GLY A 296 0.31 63.72 -37.47
C GLY A 296 0.94 62.34 -37.26
N GLN A 297 0.66 61.66 -36.13
CA GLN A 297 1.16 60.32 -35.84
C GLN A 297 0.01 59.39 -35.46
N ARG A 298 -0.03 58.22 -36.12
CA ARG A 298 -1.02 57.18 -35.83
C ARG A 298 -0.47 56.20 -34.79
N PRO A 299 -1.05 56.12 -33.58
CA PRO A 299 -0.62 55.17 -32.57
C PRO A 299 -0.97 53.72 -32.94
N VAL A 300 -0.24 52.78 -32.33
CA VAL A 300 -0.56 51.34 -32.35
C VAL A 300 -1.84 51.09 -31.53
N ILE A 301 -2.66 50.13 -31.96
CA ILE A 301 -3.91 49.71 -31.31
C ILE A 301 -3.81 48.28 -30.81
#